data_AF-A0A3B9U9J1-F1
#
_entry.id   AF-A0A3B9U9J1-F1
#
_cell.length_a   1.000
_cell.length_b   1.000
_cell.length_c   1.000
_cell.angle_alpha   90.00
_cell.angle_beta   90.00
_cell.angle_gamma   90.00
#
_symmetry.space_group_name_H-M   'P 1'
#
loop_
_entity.id
_entity.type
_entity.pdbx_description
1 polymer ?
#
loop_
_entity_poly.entity_id
_entity_poly.type
_entity_poly.pdbx_seq_one_letter_code
_entity_poly.pdbx_strand_id
1 'polypeptide(L)'
;MLTMLISTQAADAQTFSSMKEEQRNVELIKMARKLYQAEIFKDYYKKYGDNDKPSVTVKKIKDTKSEVTNGNDVGEIQYIVKLYSVPTQEMKSIPAVEVVISDKLGKPYLITFDADKKYYTRWNTPKAFE
;
A
#
# COMPACT_ATOMS: atom_id res chain seq x y z
N MET A 1 -10.95 -16.28 40.68
CA MET A 1 -11.18 -16.81 39.33
C MET A 1 -10.60 -15.81 38.35
N LEU A 2 -9.66 -16.25 37.52
CA LEU A 2 -8.99 -15.41 36.51
C LEU A 2 -9.74 -15.61 35.19
N THR A 3 -10.49 -14.60 34.74
CA THR A 3 -11.16 -14.66 33.44
C THR A 3 -10.12 -14.46 32.34
N MET A 4 -9.77 -15.53 31.63
CA MET A 4 -8.99 -15.44 30.40
C MET A 4 -9.81 -14.68 29.35
N LEU A 5 -9.37 -13.47 29.00
CA LEU A 5 -9.72 -12.86 27.72
C LEU A 5 -9.03 -13.69 26.64
N ILE A 6 -9.78 -14.64 26.06
CA ILE A 6 -9.36 -15.34 24.85
C ILE A 6 -9.42 -14.31 23.73
N SER A 7 -8.26 -13.81 23.33
CA SER A 7 -8.06 -13.01 22.13
C SER A 7 -8.59 -13.78 20.93
N THR A 8 -9.78 -13.43 20.43
CA THR A 8 -10.22 -13.87 19.10
C THR A 8 -9.46 -13.09 18.04
N GLN A 9 -8.24 -13.57 17.80
CA GLN A 9 -7.43 -13.26 16.63
C GLN A 9 -8.09 -13.91 15.41
N ALA A 10 -9.08 -13.24 14.85
CA ALA A 10 -9.63 -13.52 13.52
C ALA A 10 -10.23 -12.22 12.99
N ALA A 11 -9.37 -11.24 12.69
CA ALA A 11 -9.77 -10.22 11.74
C ALA A 11 -9.87 -10.95 10.40
N ASP A 12 -11.10 -11.27 9.99
CA ASP A 12 -11.40 -11.78 8.65
C ASP A 12 -10.54 -11.01 7.64
N ALA A 13 -9.62 -11.72 6.98
CA ALA A 13 -8.92 -11.17 5.84
C ALA A 13 -9.97 -10.99 4.74
N GLN A 14 -10.75 -9.91 4.80
CA GLN A 14 -11.70 -9.57 3.77
C GLN A 14 -10.89 -9.34 2.50
N THR A 15 -10.98 -10.29 1.58
CA THR A 15 -10.29 -10.22 0.29
C THR A 15 -10.93 -9.08 -0.52
N PHE A 16 -10.17 -8.06 -0.86
CA PHE A 16 -10.62 -6.94 -1.69
C PHE A 16 -11.25 -7.40 -3.02
N SER A 17 -10.83 -8.56 -3.52
CA SER A 17 -11.37 -9.22 -4.71
C SER A 17 -12.86 -9.59 -4.62
N SER A 18 -13.43 -9.71 -3.41
CA SER A 18 -14.87 -9.95 -3.20
C SER A 18 -15.70 -8.67 -3.09
N MET A 19 -15.05 -7.51 -2.96
CA MET A 19 -15.72 -6.21 -2.86
C MET A 19 -16.11 -5.66 -4.24
N LYS A 20 -17.17 -4.84 -4.27
CA LYS A 20 -17.48 -4.01 -5.44
C LYS A 20 -16.33 -3.03 -5.70
N GLU A 21 -16.06 -2.74 -6.97
CA GLU A 21 -14.92 -1.93 -7.38
C GLU A 21 -14.85 -0.55 -6.70
N GLU A 22 -15.97 0.15 -6.62
CA GLU A 22 -16.03 1.47 -5.99
C GLU A 22 -15.63 1.42 -4.51
N GLN A 23 -16.22 0.48 -3.76
CA GLN A 23 -15.93 0.26 -2.34
C GLN A 23 -14.47 -0.17 -2.12
N ARG A 24 -14.02 -1.10 -2.97
CA ARG A 24 -12.65 -1.60 -2.97
C ARG A 24 -11.65 -0.47 -3.17
N ASN A 25 -11.85 0.36 -4.19
CA ASN A 25 -10.92 1.43 -4.53
C ASN A 25 -10.86 2.48 -3.41
N VAL A 26 -11.98 2.80 -2.77
CA VAL A 26 -12.02 3.70 -1.59
C VAL A 26 -11.13 3.17 -0.46
N GLU A 27 -11.26 1.89 -0.10
CA GLU A 27 -10.45 1.29 0.96
C GLU A 27 -8.96 1.21 0.59
N LEU A 28 -8.64 0.82 -0.65
CA LEU A 28 -7.26 0.75 -1.14
C LEU A 28 -6.57 2.14 -1.13
N ILE A 29 -7.27 3.18 -1.58
CA ILE A 29 -6.77 4.56 -1.57
C ILE A 29 -6.54 5.03 -0.13
N LYS A 30 -7.47 4.74 0.78
CA LYS A 30 -7.34 5.07 2.19
C LYS A 30 -6.11 4.42 2.83
N MET A 31 -5.85 3.14 2.53
CA MET A 31 -4.65 2.43 3.00
C MET A 31 -3.37 3.04 2.44
N ALA A 32 -3.34 3.33 1.14
CA ALA A 32 -2.18 3.94 0.49
C ALA A 32 -1.85 5.32 1.07
N ARG A 33 -2.87 6.15 1.30
CA ARG A 33 -2.72 7.48 1.93
C ARG A 33 -2.20 7.39 3.36
N LYS A 34 -2.79 6.51 4.17
CA LYS A 34 -2.34 6.29 5.55
C LYS A 34 -0.86 5.90 5.58
N LEU A 35 -0.43 5.00 4.70
CA LEU A 35 0.97 4.60 4.59
C LEU A 35 1.86 5.78 4.16
N TYR A 36 1.47 6.51 3.12
CA TYR A 36 2.25 7.64 2.62
C TYR A 36 2.40 8.78 3.64
N GLN A 37 1.40 8.96 4.50
CA GLN A 37 1.40 9.93 5.60
C GLN A 37 2.12 9.43 6.87
N ALA A 38 2.68 8.23 6.88
CA ALA A 38 3.43 7.73 8.01
C ALA A 38 4.64 8.64 8.34
N GLU A 39 4.97 8.77 9.62
CA GLU A 39 6.03 9.69 10.11
C GLU A 39 7.37 9.49 9.41
N ILE A 40 7.72 8.25 9.07
CA ILE A 40 8.95 7.91 8.33
C ILE A 40 8.99 8.46 6.90
N PHE A 41 7.83 8.76 6.31
CA PHE A 41 7.71 9.32 4.96
C PHE A 41 7.27 10.79 4.96
N LYS A 42 7.24 11.45 6.13
CA LYS A 42 6.78 12.84 6.24
C LYS A 42 7.52 13.81 5.31
N ASP A 43 8.81 13.60 5.10
CA ASP A 43 9.63 14.49 4.26
C ASP A 43 9.25 14.33 2.78
N TYR A 44 8.93 13.10 2.34
CA TYR A 44 8.39 12.86 1.01
C TYR A 44 7.01 13.49 0.86
N TYR A 45 6.13 13.30 1.85
CA TYR A 45 4.79 13.90 1.83
C TYR A 45 4.84 15.42 1.80
N LYS A 46 5.73 16.04 2.59
CA LYS A 46 5.95 17.50 2.58
C LYS A 46 6.48 17.99 1.23
N LYS A 47 7.35 17.21 0.57
CA LYS A 47 7.96 17.57 -0.71
C LYS A 47 6.98 17.46 -1.88
N TYR A 48 6.15 16.42 -1.92
CA TYR A 48 5.32 16.09 -3.09
C TYR A 48 3.82 16.26 -2.88
N GLY A 49 3.33 16.11 -1.65
CA GLY A 49 1.90 16.11 -1.33
C GLY A 49 1.11 14.99 -2.00
N ASP A 50 -0.22 15.12 -1.94
CA ASP A 50 -1.23 14.34 -2.66
C ASP A 50 -2.21 15.33 -3.31
N ASN A 51 -2.50 15.16 -4.61
CA ASN A 51 -3.39 16.06 -5.37
C ASN A 51 -4.84 15.58 -5.45
N ASP A 52 -5.20 14.55 -4.69
CA ASP A 52 -6.54 13.97 -4.61
C ASP A 52 -7.05 13.30 -5.89
N LYS A 53 -6.16 12.97 -6.83
CA LYS A 53 -6.50 12.24 -8.07
C LYS A 53 -5.82 10.88 -8.13
N PRO A 54 -6.07 9.97 -7.16
CA PRO A 54 -5.43 8.66 -7.14
C PRO A 54 -5.89 7.80 -8.32
N SER A 55 -5.06 6.83 -8.71
CA SER A 55 -5.47 5.75 -9.61
C SER A 55 -5.22 4.39 -8.99
N VAL A 56 -6.07 3.42 -9.31
CA VAL A 56 -5.96 2.04 -8.82
C VAL A 56 -5.91 1.12 -10.04
N THR A 57 -4.90 0.25 -10.09
CA THR A 57 -4.75 -0.78 -11.13
C THR A 57 -4.68 -2.15 -10.49
N VAL A 58 -5.42 -3.13 -11.03
CA VAL A 58 -5.34 -4.53 -10.60
C VAL A 58 -4.33 -5.25 -11.46
N LYS A 59 -3.41 -5.99 -10.83
CA LYS A 59 -2.39 -6.80 -11.51
C LYS A 59 -2.45 -8.23 -10.99
N LYS A 60 -2.47 -9.19 -11.91
CA LYS A 60 -2.26 -10.61 -11.61
C LYS A 60 -0.81 -10.98 -11.85
N ILE A 61 -0.15 -11.56 -10.86
CA ILE A 61 1.25 -11.99 -10.93
C ILE A 61 1.35 -13.50 -10.80
N LYS A 62 2.33 -14.11 -11.48
CA LYS A 62 2.61 -15.55 -11.39
C LYS A 62 3.57 -15.86 -10.24
N ASP A 63 4.62 -15.06 -10.10
CA ASP A 63 5.64 -15.23 -9.07
C ASP A 63 5.23 -14.51 -7.79
N THR A 64 4.52 -15.22 -6.91
CA THR A 64 4.01 -14.63 -5.65
C THR A 64 5.07 -14.51 -4.56
N LYS A 65 6.27 -15.03 -4.81
CA LYS A 65 7.46 -14.95 -3.94
C LYS A 65 8.62 -14.40 -4.75
N SER A 66 9.28 -13.36 -4.27
CA SER A 66 10.43 -12.75 -4.93
C SER A 66 11.40 -12.18 -3.91
N GLU A 67 12.53 -11.67 -4.39
CA GLU A 67 13.48 -10.91 -3.56
C GLU A 67 12.80 -9.69 -2.93
N VAL A 68 11.95 -8.97 -3.67
CA VAL A 68 11.16 -7.83 -3.15
C VAL A 68 10.26 -8.27 -1.99
N THR A 69 9.78 -9.52 -2.02
CA THR A 69 8.95 -10.06 -0.94
C THR A 69 9.74 -10.76 0.16
N ASN A 70 11.07 -10.74 0.12
CA ASN A 70 11.94 -11.56 0.97
C ASN A 70 11.49 -13.04 0.99
N GLY A 71 11.00 -13.56 -0.14
CA GLY A 71 10.48 -14.92 -0.27
C GLY A 71 9.08 -15.16 0.33
N ASN A 72 8.42 -14.14 0.89
CA ASN A 72 7.08 -14.26 1.43
C ASN A 72 6.04 -14.31 0.31
N ASP A 73 5.02 -15.14 0.49
CA ASP A 73 3.93 -15.30 -0.48
C ASP A 73 2.91 -14.16 -0.33
N VAL A 74 2.86 -13.27 -1.33
CA VAL A 74 1.92 -12.15 -1.38
C VAL A 74 0.66 -12.45 -2.19
N GLY A 75 0.48 -13.68 -2.69
CA GLY A 75 -0.64 -14.06 -3.53
C GLY A 75 -0.60 -13.48 -4.95
N GLU A 76 -1.56 -13.90 -5.78
CA GLU A 76 -1.55 -13.58 -7.22
C GLU A 76 -2.17 -12.22 -7.54
N ILE A 77 -3.14 -11.76 -6.76
CA ILE A 77 -3.85 -10.50 -7.01
C ILE A 77 -3.20 -9.37 -6.22
N GLN A 78 -2.76 -8.35 -6.94
CA GLN A 78 -2.12 -7.14 -6.42
C GLN A 78 -2.90 -5.91 -6.88
N TYR A 79 -3.07 -4.95 -5.97
CA TYR A 79 -3.63 -3.65 -6.27
C TYR A 79 -2.51 -2.61 -6.19
N ILE A 80 -2.32 -1.89 -7.29
CA ILE A 80 -1.34 -0.83 -7.43
C ILE A 80 -2.07 0.50 -7.32
N VAL A 81 -1.83 1.24 -6.24
CA VAL A 81 -2.41 2.56 -6.00
C VAL A 81 -1.36 3.62 -6.26
N LYS A 82 -1.63 4.52 -7.21
CA LYS A 82 -0.77 5.67 -7.50
C LYS A 82 -1.37 6.93 -6.89
N LEU A 83 -0.60 7.61 -6.05
CA LEU A 83 -0.93 8.93 -5.52
C LEU A 83 -0.09 9.96 -6.26
N TYR A 84 -0.71 11.00 -6.81
CA TYR A 84 -0.02 11.98 -7.64
C TYR A 84 0.32 13.23 -6.82
N SER A 85 1.48 13.82 -7.11
CA SER A 85 1.95 15.02 -6.43
C SER A 85 1.05 16.21 -6.76
N VAL A 86 1.02 17.19 -5.84
CA VAL A 86 0.46 18.51 -6.13
C VAL A 86 1.24 19.10 -7.32
N PRO A 87 0.56 19.69 -8.33
CA PRO A 87 1.24 20.19 -9.53
C PRO A 87 2.29 21.26 -9.18
N THR A 88 3.56 20.92 -9.35
CA THR A 88 4.68 21.88 -9.39
C THR A 88 5.25 21.93 -10.82
N GLN A 89 6.11 22.92 -11.09
CA GLN A 89 6.69 23.15 -12.43
C GLN A 89 7.45 21.94 -13.01
N GLU A 90 7.90 21.00 -12.16
CA GLU A 90 8.76 19.86 -12.54
C GLU A 90 8.03 18.50 -12.59
N MET A 91 6.79 18.37 -12.07
CA MET A 91 6.22 17.06 -11.69
C MET A 91 4.92 16.66 -12.40
N LYS A 92 4.58 17.27 -13.54
CA LYS A 92 3.27 17.08 -14.19
C LYS A 92 2.94 15.64 -14.67
N SER A 93 3.85 14.66 -14.56
CA SER A 93 3.66 13.35 -15.21
C SER A 93 4.05 12.11 -14.39
N ILE A 94 4.59 12.25 -13.18
CA ILE A 94 5.05 11.11 -12.36
C ILE A 94 4.23 11.04 -11.06
N PRO A 95 3.73 9.87 -10.64
CA PRO A 95 3.11 9.75 -9.32
C PRO A 95 4.11 10.10 -8.21
N ALA A 96 3.63 10.71 -7.13
CA ALA A 96 4.44 10.94 -5.94
C ALA A 96 4.86 9.61 -5.30
N VAL A 97 3.89 8.68 -5.20
CA VAL A 97 4.12 7.32 -4.72
C VAL A 97 3.28 6.29 -5.46
N GLU A 98 3.83 5.09 -5.57
CA GLU A 98 3.10 3.86 -5.92
C GLU A 98 3.07 2.94 -4.70
N VAL A 99 1.89 2.49 -4.29
CA VAL A 99 1.70 1.55 -3.19
C VAL A 99 1.12 0.25 -3.72
N VAL A 100 1.75 -0.87 -3.39
CA VAL A 100 1.25 -2.20 -3.76
C VAL A 100 0.62 -2.88 -2.55
N ILE A 101 -0.63 -3.26 -2.72
CA ILE A 101 -1.49 -3.91 -1.74
C ILE A 101 -1.80 -5.32 -2.22
N SER A 102 -1.58 -6.30 -1.35
CA SER A 102 -1.86 -7.70 -1.66
C SER A 102 -3.30 -8.04 -1.24
N ASP A 103 -4.04 -8.69 -2.14
CA ASP A 103 -5.37 -9.24 -1.83
C ASP A 103 -5.28 -10.31 -0.75
N LYS A 104 -4.29 -11.20 -0.87
CA LYS A 104 -4.05 -12.30 0.09
C LYS A 104 -3.68 -11.79 1.48
N LEU A 105 -2.87 -10.74 1.57
CA LEU A 105 -2.42 -10.20 2.87
C LEU A 105 -3.41 -9.20 3.47
N GLY A 106 -4.33 -8.66 2.67
CA GLY A 106 -5.27 -7.62 3.08
C GLY A 106 -4.61 -6.27 3.42
N LYS A 107 -3.36 -6.04 3.01
CA LYS A 107 -2.56 -4.87 3.43
C LYS A 107 -1.44 -4.52 2.44
N PRO A 108 -0.94 -3.26 2.48
CA PRO A 108 0.23 -2.87 1.71
C PRO A 108 1.47 -3.65 2.13
N TYR A 109 2.35 -3.92 1.16
CA TYR A 109 3.66 -4.52 1.41
C TYR A 109 4.82 -3.83 0.68
N LEU A 110 4.53 -2.92 -0.24
CA LEU A 110 5.54 -2.15 -0.97
C LEU A 110 5.04 -0.71 -1.18
N ILE A 111 5.93 0.25 -0.99
CA ILE A 111 5.77 1.65 -1.40
C ILE A 111 7.01 2.09 -2.17
N THR A 112 6.81 2.73 -3.32
CA THR A 112 7.86 3.23 -4.20
C THR A 112 7.71 4.74 -4.38
N PHE A 113 8.83 5.45 -4.30
CA PHE A 113 8.99 6.88 -4.57
C PHE A 113 9.76 7.03 -5.88
N ASP A 114 9.06 6.98 -7.01
CA ASP A 114 9.66 6.93 -8.35
C ASP A 114 10.58 8.13 -8.62
N ALA A 115 10.18 9.32 -8.18
CA ALA A 115 10.96 10.55 -8.33
C ALA A 115 12.35 10.47 -7.65
N ASP A 116 12.47 9.73 -6.55
CA ASP A 116 13.74 9.55 -5.82
C ASP A 116 14.37 8.17 -6.03
N LYS A 117 13.78 7.32 -6.88
CA LYS A 117 14.22 5.94 -7.12
C LYS A 117 14.39 5.12 -5.84
N LYS A 118 13.50 5.33 -4.86
CA LYS A 118 13.52 4.60 -3.58
C LYS A 118 12.29 3.73 -3.42
N TYR A 119 12.44 2.62 -2.71
CA TYR A 119 11.32 1.78 -2.32
C TYR A 119 11.51 1.25 -0.89
N TYR A 120 10.38 0.93 -0.25
CA TYR A 120 10.33 0.37 1.09
C TYR A 120 9.32 -0.77 1.10
N THR A 121 9.62 -1.84 1.81
CA THR A 121 8.80 -3.04 1.91
C THR A 121 8.38 -3.27 3.36
N ARG A 122 7.32 -4.05 3.55
CA ARG A 122 6.86 -4.46 4.88
C ARG A 122 7.96 -5.17 5.68
N TRP A 123 8.91 -5.81 5.01
CA TRP A 123 9.96 -6.59 5.69
C TRP A 123 11.21 -5.76 5.98
N ASN A 124 11.57 -4.80 5.13
CA ASN A 124 12.73 -3.95 5.40
C ASN A 124 12.38 -2.75 6.31
N THR A 125 11.12 -2.32 6.32
CA THR A 125 10.66 -1.13 7.06
C THR A 125 9.33 -1.43 7.78
N PRO A 126 9.27 -2.44 8.67
CA PRO A 126 8.01 -2.93 9.24
C PRO A 126 7.20 -1.84 9.94
N LYS A 127 7.87 -0.91 10.64
CA LYS A 127 7.24 0.21 11.37
C LYS A 127 6.41 1.14 10.49
N ALA A 128 6.67 1.19 9.18
CA ALA A 128 5.87 2.00 8.26
C ALA A 128 4.53 1.33 7.90
N PHE A 129 4.47 0.00 7.99
CA PHE A 129 3.38 -0.83 7.47
C PHE A 129 2.47 -1.41 8.58
N GLU A 130 2.56 -0.89 9.79
CA GLU A 130 1.77 -1.27 10.98
C GLU A 130 0.63 -0.27 11.29
#